data_AF-A0A4Q2DS87-F1
#
_entry.id   AF-A0A4Q2DS87-F1
#
_cell.length_a   1.000
_cell.length_b   1.000
_cell.length_c   1.000
_cell.angle_alpha   90.00
_cell.angle_beta   90.00
_cell.angle_gamma   90.00
#
_symmetry.space_group_name_H-M   'P 1'
#
loop_
_entity.id
_entity.type
_entity.pdbx_description
1 polymer ?
#
loop_
_entity_poly.entity_id
_entity_poly.type
_entity_poly.pdbx_seq_one_letter_code
_entity_poly.pdbx_strand_id
1 'polypeptide(L)'
;MLSYAGGSRRRKNNGIVIGFRNAKRTDWSVERLLEKVKRTINGSYHAKNCSDLEFDLAITIYELGGDAALHALHNSPFGFPCRNTLAERRSEHKLRISVGTVRMEDLLYNIEVMFKNLESRGEVGMTLCLDEVACDGRLCWIPATYDIAGLCEHASNLSSYKFGKSLDTEILTAAFARNNSRDYGAKLVLLLPTCKQGTLEDAALILEKLRQAWRMSPYGEAMHGRIWSLASDGDPKRRPALYQHCMVREIQPADSIYQHAGFLIGMNLWTGSNFETQDLDWKHCLKRLCKLLCTWEGILVNGTYVNKTLLATWLEHSTDVDWSEEPLYHLLNPLSTGAQEVAA
;
A
#
# COMPACT_ATOMS: atom_id res chain seq x y z
N MET A 1 41.93 -4.27 -39.72
CA MET A 1 40.73 -3.57 -40.24
C MET A 1 40.00 -4.46 -41.25
N LEU A 2 39.60 -5.67 -40.84
CA LEU A 2 38.81 -6.64 -41.62
C LEU A 2 38.04 -7.49 -40.59
N SER A 3 36.81 -7.87 -40.93
CA SER A 3 35.84 -8.67 -40.14
C SER A 3 34.92 -7.92 -39.16
N TYR A 4 33.88 -7.25 -39.68
CA TYR A 4 32.60 -7.05 -38.96
C TYR A 4 31.35 -7.04 -39.87
N ALA A 5 31.43 -7.49 -41.13
CA ALA A 5 30.28 -7.50 -42.06
C ALA A 5 29.42 -8.78 -42.00
N GLY A 6 29.92 -9.87 -41.38
CA GLY A 6 29.24 -11.17 -41.35
C GLY A 6 28.10 -11.31 -40.32
N GLY A 7 28.05 -10.45 -39.29
CA GLY A 7 27.07 -10.56 -38.20
C GLY A 7 25.66 -10.07 -38.55
N SER A 8 25.54 -9.13 -39.50
CA SER A 8 24.27 -8.46 -39.82
C SER A 8 23.28 -9.35 -40.59
N ARG A 9 23.76 -10.15 -41.56
CA ARG A 9 22.90 -11.07 -42.34
C ARG A 9 22.39 -12.25 -41.52
N ARG A 10 23.22 -12.84 -40.64
CA ARG A 10 22.81 -13.94 -39.75
C ARG A 10 21.73 -13.50 -38.73
N ARG A 11 21.84 -12.28 -38.19
CA ARG A 11 20.83 -11.70 -37.27
C ARG A 11 19.48 -11.45 -37.96
N LYS A 12 19.47 -10.97 -39.20
CA LYS A 12 18.22 -10.72 -39.97
C LYS A 12 17.43 -12.01 -40.27
N ASN A 13 18.12 -13.08 -40.66
CA ASN A 13 17.45 -14.36 -40.94
C ASN A 13 16.87 -15.02 -39.69
N ASN A 14 17.54 -14.92 -38.53
CA ASN A 14 17.00 -15.43 -37.26
C ASN A 14 15.78 -14.64 -36.77
N GLY A 15 15.74 -13.31 -36.97
CA GLY A 15 14.61 -12.47 -36.57
C GLY A 15 13.30 -12.84 -37.27
N ILE A 16 13.37 -13.20 -38.56
CA ILE A 16 12.18 -13.63 -39.32
C ILE A 16 11.66 -14.97 -38.78
N VAL A 17 12.54 -15.95 -38.55
CA VAL A 17 12.16 -17.27 -38.00
C VAL A 17 11.55 -17.13 -36.60
N ILE A 18 12.11 -16.28 -35.74
CA ILE A 18 11.55 -15.98 -34.42
C ILE A 18 10.19 -15.29 -34.56
N GLY A 19 10.05 -14.36 -35.50
CA GLY A 19 8.78 -13.70 -35.82
C GLY A 19 7.66 -14.69 -36.17
N PHE A 20 7.94 -15.68 -37.03
CA PHE A 20 6.97 -16.73 -37.36
C PHE A 20 6.63 -17.64 -36.16
N ARG A 21 7.60 -17.98 -35.32
CA ARG A 21 7.33 -18.75 -34.08
C ARG A 21 6.45 -17.96 -33.11
N ASN A 22 6.72 -16.66 -32.95
CA ASN A 22 5.91 -15.77 -32.12
C ASN A 22 4.48 -15.64 -32.65
N ALA A 23 4.33 -15.48 -33.97
CA ALA A 23 3.03 -15.41 -34.62
C ALA A 23 2.19 -16.67 -34.37
N LYS A 24 2.81 -17.86 -34.45
CA LYS A 24 2.14 -19.13 -34.11
C LYS A 24 1.78 -19.23 -32.63
N ARG A 25 2.65 -18.77 -31.73
CA ARG A 25 2.43 -18.87 -30.27
C ARG A 25 1.36 -17.90 -29.76
N THR A 26 1.21 -16.75 -30.41
CA THR A 26 0.35 -15.65 -29.96
C THR A 26 -0.80 -15.35 -30.95
N ASP A 27 -1.08 -16.32 -31.82
CA ASP A 27 -2.17 -16.32 -32.81
C ASP A 27 -2.32 -15.01 -33.60
N TRP A 28 -1.23 -14.56 -34.22
CA TRP A 28 -1.26 -13.32 -35.00
C TRP A 28 -2.08 -13.48 -36.28
N SER A 29 -2.88 -12.46 -36.60
CA SER A 29 -3.48 -12.32 -37.92
C SER A 29 -2.41 -12.22 -39.02
N VAL A 30 -2.77 -12.59 -40.24
CA VAL A 30 -1.86 -12.57 -41.40
C VAL A 30 -1.33 -11.16 -41.64
N GLU A 31 -2.16 -10.14 -41.46
CA GLU A 31 -1.81 -8.72 -41.63
C GLU A 31 -0.75 -8.30 -40.61
N ARG A 32 -0.93 -8.68 -39.33
CA ARG A 32 0.01 -8.36 -38.25
C ARG A 32 1.35 -9.07 -38.45
N LEU A 33 1.33 -10.33 -38.91
CA LEU A 33 2.55 -11.06 -39.25
C LEU A 33 3.30 -10.37 -40.39
N LEU A 34 2.61 -9.98 -41.48
CA LEU A 34 3.21 -9.27 -42.60
C LEU A 34 3.79 -7.92 -42.19
N GLU A 35 3.10 -7.16 -41.33
CA GLU A 35 3.62 -5.90 -40.76
C GLU A 35 4.93 -6.15 -40.00
N LYS A 36 4.97 -7.15 -39.11
CA LYS A 36 6.15 -7.46 -38.30
C LYS A 36 7.31 -7.99 -39.14
N VAL A 37 7.05 -8.76 -40.18
CA VAL A 37 8.08 -9.20 -41.14
C VAL A 37 8.64 -8.00 -41.91
N LYS A 38 7.79 -7.10 -42.43
CA LYS A 38 8.25 -5.86 -43.08
C LYS A 38 9.11 -5.00 -42.15
N ARG A 39 8.70 -4.83 -40.90
CA ARG A 39 9.48 -4.10 -39.89
C ARG A 39 10.79 -4.81 -39.56
N THR A 40 10.83 -6.13 -39.55
CA THR A 40 12.07 -6.91 -39.35
C THR A 40 13.05 -6.70 -40.50
N ILE A 41 12.57 -6.74 -41.74
CA ILE A 41 13.38 -6.51 -42.94
C ILE A 41 13.98 -5.10 -42.92
N ASN A 42 13.16 -4.11 -42.57
CA ASN A 42 13.54 -2.70 -42.43
C ASN A 42 14.41 -2.43 -41.19
N GLY A 43 14.64 -3.43 -40.33
CA GLY A 43 15.42 -3.30 -39.10
C GLY A 43 14.71 -2.52 -37.99
N SER A 44 13.44 -2.16 -38.15
CA SER A 44 12.63 -1.46 -37.15
C SER A 44 11.89 -2.39 -36.18
N TYR A 45 12.11 -3.72 -36.31
CA TYR A 45 11.65 -4.72 -35.36
C TYR A 45 12.70 -5.82 -35.22
N HIS A 46 13.07 -6.13 -33.97
CA HIS A 46 14.00 -7.20 -33.64
C HIS A 46 13.29 -8.25 -32.80
N ALA A 47 12.76 -9.27 -33.46
CA ALA A 47 12.11 -10.38 -32.76
C ALA A 47 13.16 -11.14 -31.92
N LYS A 48 12.99 -11.12 -30.59
CA LYS A 48 13.83 -11.84 -29.64
C LYS A 48 12.94 -12.75 -28.78
N ASN A 49 13.41 -13.96 -28.54
CA ASN A 49 12.86 -14.81 -27.49
C ASN A 49 13.54 -14.41 -26.19
N CYS A 50 12.75 -14.06 -25.18
CA CYS A 50 13.25 -13.81 -23.84
C CYS A 50 13.05 -15.08 -23.01
N SER A 51 14.06 -15.43 -22.22
CA SER A 51 14.03 -16.48 -21.21
C SER A 51 13.16 -16.06 -20.02
N ASP A 52 12.72 -17.03 -19.21
CA ASP A 52 11.91 -16.74 -18.01
C ASP A 52 12.70 -15.87 -17.01
N LEU A 53 14.01 -16.10 -16.86
CA LEU A 53 14.89 -15.24 -16.06
C LEU A 53 14.90 -13.78 -16.57
N GLU A 54 14.92 -13.57 -17.89
CA GLU A 54 14.86 -12.22 -18.46
C GLU A 54 13.50 -11.55 -18.20
N PHE A 55 12.41 -12.34 -18.18
CA PHE A 55 11.09 -11.84 -17.78
C PHE A 55 11.08 -11.45 -16.30
N ASP A 56 11.54 -12.32 -15.41
CA ASP A 56 11.54 -12.08 -13.96
C ASP A 56 12.41 -10.86 -13.61
N LEU A 57 13.58 -10.73 -14.25
CA LEU A 57 14.47 -9.59 -14.06
C LEU A 57 13.86 -8.30 -14.63
N ALA A 58 13.20 -8.35 -15.79
CA ALA A 58 12.50 -7.19 -16.34
C ALA A 58 11.32 -6.74 -15.46
N ILE A 59 10.55 -7.69 -14.91
CA ILE A 59 9.49 -7.39 -13.94
C ILE A 59 10.11 -6.76 -12.69
N THR A 60 11.17 -7.34 -12.13
CA THR A 60 11.86 -6.80 -10.96
C THR A 60 12.36 -5.37 -11.19
N ILE A 61 12.99 -5.11 -12.34
CA ILE A 61 13.48 -3.77 -12.71
C ILE A 61 12.32 -2.79 -12.91
N TYR A 62 11.20 -3.25 -13.47
CA TYR A 62 10.01 -2.43 -13.61
C TYR A 62 9.38 -2.07 -12.25
N GLU A 63 9.27 -3.03 -11.32
CA GLU A 63 8.73 -2.76 -9.98
C GLU A 63 9.63 -1.83 -9.16
N LEU A 64 10.95 -1.94 -9.29
CA LEU A 64 11.90 -1.13 -8.52
C LEU A 64 12.22 0.23 -9.17
N GLY A 65 12.36 0.26 -10.50
CA GLY A 65 12.83 1.42 -11.27
C GLY A 65 11.80 2.04 -12.21
N GLY A 66 10.60 1.47 -12.26
CA GLY A 66 9.49 1.97 -13.07
C GLY A 66 9.67 1.81 -14.58
N ASP A 67 8.81 2.51 -15.32
CA ASP A 67 8.74 2.44 -16.79
C ASP A 67 10.03 2.96 -17.45
N ALA A 68 10.65 4.00 -16.87
CA ALA A 68 11.88 4.57 -17.40
C ALA A 68 13.06 3.59 -17.33
N ALA A 69 13.23 2.88 -16.21
CA ALA A 69 14.29 1.87 -16.06
C ALA A 69 14.06 0.68 -17.01
N LEU A 70 12.82 0.19 -17.10
CA LEU A 70 12.47 -0.88 -18.03
C LEU A 70 12.68 -0.44 -19.49
N HIS A 71 12.32 0.79 -19.84
CA HIS A 71 12.53 1.34 -21.18
C HIS A 71 14.03 1.44 -21.52
N ALA A 72 14.86 1.92 -20.58
CA ALA A 72 16.31 1.95 -20.77
C ALA A 72 16.88 0.54 -20.97
N LEU A 73 16.40 -0.44 -20.19
CA LEU A 73 16.83 -1.83 -20.30
C LEU A 73 16.38 -2.50 -21.61
N HIS A 74 15.15 -2.22 -22.05
CA HIS A 74 14.62 -2.69 -23.34
C HIS A 74 15.45 -2.18 -24.52
N ASN A 75 15.89 -0.92 -24.47
CA ASN A 75 16.71 -0.29 -25.52
C ASN A 75 18.21 -0.51 -25.36
N SER A 76 18.64 -1.18 -24.28
CA SER A 76 20.04 -1.55 -24.07
C SER A 76 20.47 -2.67 -25.04
N PRO A 77 21.79 -2.93 -25.20
CA PRO A 77 22.28 -4.08 -25.97
C PRO A 77 21.74 -5.44 -25.51
N PHE A 78 21.23 -5.53 -24.28
CA PHE A 78 20.63 -6.75 -23.75
C PHE A 78 19.22 -7.01 -24.28
N GLY A 79 18.45 -5.97 -24.65
CA GLY A 79 17.14 -6.12 -25.29
C GLY A 79 16.12 -6.91 -24.48
N PHE A 80 15.81 -6.46 -23.26
CA PHE A 80 14.82 -7.10 -22.38
C PHE A 80 13.37 -6.94 -22.89
N PRO A 81 12.39 -7.71 -22.40
CA PRO A 81 10.98 -7.50 -22.76
C PRO A 81 10.50 -6.07 -22.48
N CYS A 82 9.67 -5.52 -23.36
CA CYS A 82 9.00 -4.24 -23.11
C CYS A 82 7.78 -4.41 -22.19
N ARG A 83 7.26 -3.30 -21.65
CA ARG A 83 6.11 -3.29 -20.74
C ARG A 83 4.90 -4.07 -21.24
N ASN A 84 4.53 -3.90 -22.51
CA ASN A 84 3.38 -4.61 -23.09
C ASN A 84 3.57 -6.13 -23.09
N THR A 85 4.81 -6.60 -23.27
CA THR A 85 5.15 -8.03 -23.20
C THR A 85 5.14 -8.52 -21.75
N LEU A 86 5.47 -7.65 -20.78
CA LEU A 86 5.40 -7.99 -19.37
C LEU A 86 3.96 -8.02 -18.84
N ALA A 87 3.05 -7.22 -19.38
CA ALA A 87 1.69 -7.05 -18.86
C ALA A 87 0.92 -8.37 -18.68
N GLU A 88 1.14 -9.36 -19.55
CA GLU A 88 0.51 -10.69 -19.44
C GLU A 88 1.11 -11.57 -18.34
N ARG A 89 2.41 -11.38 -18.03
CA ARG A 89 3.14 -12.17 -17.02
C ARG A 89 3.16 -11.51 -15.65
N ARG A 90 3.07 -10.18 -15.63
CA ARG A 90 2.92 -9.40 -14.41
C ARG A 90 1.54 -9.73 -13.85
N SER A 91 1.51 -10.22 -12.61
CA SER A 91 0.28 -10.33 -11.84
C SER A 91 -0.20 -8.92 -11.50
N GLU A 92 -0.81 -8.23 -12.47
CA GLU A 92 -1.55 -7.01 -12.21
C GLU A 92 -2.78 -7.40 -11.39
N HIS A 93 -2.68 -7.21 -10.08
CA HIS A 93 -3.77 -7.39 -9.15
C HIS A 93 -4.82 -6.31 -9.45
N LYS A 94 -5.83 -6.68 -10.24
CA LYS A 94 -6.93 -5.78 -10.60
C LYS A 94 -7.90 -5.69 -9.44
N LEU A 95 -7.57 -4.86 -8.45
CA LEU A 95 -8.45 -4.56 -7.32
C LEU A 95 -9.64 -3.71 -7.76
N ARG A 96 -10.77 -3.89 -7.09
CA ARG A 96 -11.97 -3.05 -7.19
C ARG A 96 -11.89 -1.92 -6.17
N ILE A 97 -12.38 -0.76 -6.58
CA ILE A 97 -12.53 0.43 -5.74
C ILE A 97 -14.00 0.50 -5.33
N SER A 98 -14.27 0.62 -4.04
CA SER A 98 -15.62 0.86 -3.57
C SER A 98 -15.99 2.32 -3.80
N VAL A 99 -17.11 2.56 -4.48
CA VAL A 99 -17.62 3.90 -4.79
C VAL A 99 -18.86 4.19 -3.95
N GLY A 100 -18.84 5.32 -3.25
CA GLY A 100 -19.92 5.79 -2.38
C GLY A 100 -19.88 5.12 -1.00
N THR A 101 -20.06 3.81 -0.91
CA THR A 101 -19.97 3.07 0.37
C THR A 101 -19.17 1.79 0.20
N VAL A 102 -18.62 1.26 1.29
CA VAL A 102 -17.93 -0.03 1.27
C VAL A 102 -18.92 -1.12 0.89
N ARG A 103 -18.72 -1.73 -0.29
CA ARG A 103 -19.52 -2.85 -0.79
C ARG A 103 -18.85 -4.16 -0.44
N MET A 104 -19.62 -5.11 0.11
CA MET A 104 -19.09 -6.41 0.51
C MET A 104 -18.54 -7.21 -0.69
N GLU A 105 -19.17 -7.05 -1.85
CA GLU A 105 -18.71 -7.66 -3.11
C GLU A 105 -17.29 -7.21 -3.51
N ASP A 106 -16.93 -5.94 -3.29
CA ASP A 106 -15.60 -5.44 -3.60
C ASP A 106 -14.56 -6.00 -2.64
N LEU A 107 -14.88 -6.05 -1.34
CA LEU A 107 -14.01 -6.63 -0.33
C LEU A 107 -13.73 -8.12 -0.60
N LEU A 108 -14.77 -8.91 -0.86
CA LEU A 108 -14.64 -10.35 -1.12
C LEU A 108 -13.83 -10.60 -2.39
N TYR A 109 -14.10 -9.85 -3.46
CA TYR A 109 -13.34 -9.93 -4.70
C TYR A 109 -11.87 -9.55 -4.49
N ASN A 110 -11.59 -8.48 -3.74
CA ASN A 110 -10.21 -8.05 -3.48
C ASN A 110 -9.45 -9.05 -2.59
N ILE A 111 -10.12 -9.65 -1.60
CA ILE A 111 -9.54 -10.75 -0.81
C ILE A 111 -9.18 -11.91 -1.73
N GLU A 112 -10.08 -12.34 -2.61
CA GLU A 112 -9.78 -13.39 -3.59
C GLU A 112 -8.56 -13.02 -4.46
N VAL A 113 -8.55 -11.83 -5.06
CA VAL A 113 -7.45 -11.38 -5.92
C VAL A 113 -6.10 -11.45 -5.20
N MET A 114 -6.06 -11.04 -3.93
CA MET A 114 -4.81 -10.97 -3.17
C MET A 114 -4.39 -12.28 -2.52
N PHE A 115 -5.34 -13.14 -2.14
CA PHE A 115 -5.08 -14.30 -1.29
C PHE A 115 -5.25 -15.66 -1.96
N LYS A 116 -5.94 -15.76 -3.10
CA LYS A 116 -6.25 -17.06 -3.73
C LYS A 116 -5.03 -17.91 -4.11
N ASN A 117 -3.95 -17.25 -4.51
CA ASN A 117 -2.74 -17.91 -5.02
C ASN A 117 -1.66 -18.05 -3.94
N LEU A 118 -1.96 -17.68 -2.69
CA LEU A 118 -1.01 -17.78 -1.60
C LEU A 118 -1.09 -19.14 -0.95
N GLU A 119 0.06 -19.71 -0.64
CA GLU A 119 0.11 -20.98 0.07
C GLU A 119 -0.40 -20.81 1.51
N SER A 120 -1.40 -21.62 1.87
CA SER A 120 -1.83 -21.84 3.25
C SER A 120 -0.75 -22.65 3.97
N ARG A 121 -0.05 -22.04 4.93
CA ARG A 121 1.04 -22.68 5.67
C ARG A 121 0.79 -22.64 7.17
N GLY A 122 -0.29 -23.31 7.58
CA GLY A 122 -0.75 -23.35 8.97
C GLY A 122 -1.52 -22.10 9.40
N GLU A 123 -2.03 -22.13 10.63
CA GLU A 123 -2.74 -21.00 11.23
C GLU A 123 -1.73 -19.89 11.54
N VAL A 124 -1.80 -18.81 10.77
CA VAL A 124 -1.00 -17.61 10.96
C VAL A 124 -1.94 -16.49 11.42
N GLY A 125 -1.50 -15.68 12.36
CA GLY A 125 -2.24 -14.49 12.74
C GLY A 125 -2.28 -13.44 11.64
N MET A 126 -3.41 -12.76 11.49
CA MET A 126 -3.56 -11.64 10.57
C MET A 126 -3.61 -10.31 11.32
N THR A 127 -3.02 -9.28 10.73
CA THR A 127 -3.18 -7.89 11.16
C THR A 127 -3.99 -7.16 10.09
N LEU A 128 -5.10 -6.56 10.48
CA LEU A 128 -5.90 -5.69 9.62
C LEU A 128 -5.45 -4.24 9.82
N CYS A 129 -4.76 -3.68 8.84
CA CYS A 129 -4.23 -2.31 8.87
C CYS A 129 -5.14 -1.36 8.10
N LEU A 130 -5.43 -0.18 8.66
CA LEU A 130 -6.16 0.89 7.99
C LEU A 130 -5.38 2.20 8.04
N ASP A 131 -5.32 2.88 6.90
CA ASP A 131 -4.72 4.21 6.79
C ASP A 131 -5.34 4.99 5.62
N GLU A 132 -5.23 6.32 5.64
CA GLU A 132 -5.51 7.13 4.45
C GLU A 132 -4.24 7.46 3.68
N VAL A 133 -4.34 7.41 2.36
CA VAL A 133 -3.28 7.83 1.44
C VAL A 133 -3.74 9.05 0.67
N ALA A 134 -2.96 10.13 0.70
CA ALA A 134 -3.21 11.30 -0.13
C ALA A 134 -3.17 10.92 -1.62
N CYS A 135 -4.16 11.38 -2.38
CA CYS A 135 -4.26 11.11 -3.81
C CYS A 135 -4.61 12.39 -4.57
N ASP A 136 -4.29 12.40 -5.86
CA ASP A 136 -4.74 13.46 -6.77
C ASP A 136 -6.27 13.42 -6.91
N GLY A 137 -6.91 14.55 -6.64
CA GLY A 137 -8.34 14.80 -6.85
C GLY A 137 -8.81 14.71 -8.29
N ARG A 138 -8.92 13.50 -8.85
CA ARG A 138 -9.31 13.28 -10.25
C ARG A 138 -10.44 12.27 -10.36
N LEU A 139 -11.45 12.63 -11.15
CA LEU A 139 -12.46 11.66 -11.56
C LEU A 139 -11.84 10.64 -12.52
N CYS A 140 -12.11 9.37 -12.25
CA CYS A 140 -11.66 8.26 -13.06
C CYS A 140 -12.85 7.35 -13.38
N TRP A 141 -13.11 7.11 -14.66
CA TRP A 141 -14.07 6.09 -15.06
C TRP A 141 -13.44 4.71 -14.90
N ILE A 142 -14.14 3.81 -14.21
CA ILE A 142 -13.74 2.41 -14.00
C ILE A 142 -14.57 1.52 -14.91
N PRO A 143 -14.02 1.05 -16.05
CA PRO A 143 -14.80 0.26 -17.01
C PRO A 143 -15.29 -1.08 -16.45
N ALA A 144 -14.60 -1.63 -15.45
CA ALA A 144 -14.91 -2.94 -14.88
C ALA A 144 -16.22 -2.97 -14.10
N THR A 145 -16.60 -1.85 -13.46
CA THR A 145 -17.83 -1.71 -12.67
C THR A 145 -18.80 -0.68 -13.25
N TYR A 146 -18.40 0.00 -14.33
CA TYR A 146 -19.11 1.14 -14.91
C TYR A 146 -19.33 2.29 -13.92
N ASP A 147 -18.47 2.42 -12.91
CA ASP A 147 -18.52 3.49 -11.91
C ASP A 147 -17.60 4.67 -12.26
N ILE A 148 -17.82 5.81 -11.59
CA ILE A 148 -16.90 6.95 -11.57
C ILE A 148 -16.29 7.03 -10.16
N ALA A 149 -14.98 6.83 -10.06
CA ALA A 149 -14.21 7.01 -8.83
C ALA A 149 -13.60 8.42 -8.76
N GLY A 150 -13.01 8.74 -7.60
CA GLY A 150 -12.41 10.06 -7.32
C GLY A 150 -13.36 11.03 -6.62
N LEU A 151 -14.55 10.58 -6.24
CA LEU A 151 -15.47 11.28 -5.36
C LEU A 151 -15.53 10.58 -4.02
N CYS A 152 -15.52 11.35 -2.94
CA CYS A 152 -15.67 10.81 -1.59
C CYS A 152 -17.09 10.23 -1.37
N GLU A 153 -17.25 9.45 -0.31
CA GLU A 153 -18.50 8.83 0.13
C GLU A 153 -19.66 9.82 0.32
N HIS A 154 -19.34 11.07 0.64
CA HIS A 154 -20.32 12.16 0.89
C HIS A 154 -20.67 12.97 -0.38
N ALA A 155 -20.07 12.66 -1.54
CA ALA A 155 -20.28 13.42 -2.77
C ALA A 155 -21.60 13.08 -3.50
N SER A 156 -22.57 12.46 -2.83
CA SER A 156 -23.84 12.02 -3.43
C SER A 156 -24.68 13.15 -4.04
N ASN A 157 -24.37 14.41 -3.70
CA ASN A 157 -25.04 15.61 -4.23
C ASN A 157 -24.03 16.56 -4.87
N LEU A 158 -23.57 16.25 -6.08
CA LEU A 158 -22.85 17.22 -6.90
C LEU A 158 -23.83 18.27 -7.42
N SER A 159 -23.85 19.45 -6.79
CA SER A 159 -24.68 20.60 -7.21
C SER A 159 -24.16 21.30 -8.47
N SER A 160 -22.98 20.92 -8.97
CA SER A 160 -22.32 21.56 -10.11
C SER A 160 -21.37 20.61 -10.83
N TYR A 161 -21.37 20.66 -12.16
CA TYR A 161 -20.38 19.98 -13.03
C TYR A 161 -19.05 20.76 -13.14
N LYS A 162 -18.91 21.90 -12.45
CA LYS A 162 -17.66 22.67 -12.47
C LYS A 162 -16.62 21.99 -11.59
N PHE A 163 -15.65 21.36 -12.24
CA PHE A 163 -14.44 20.83 -11.64
C PHE A 163 -13.61 21.97 -11.02
N GLY A 164 -13.75 22.15 -9.70
CA GLY A 164 -13.01 23.15 -8.91
C GLY A 164 -11.74 22.57 -8.27
N LYS A 165 -10.78 23.45 -7.96
CA LYS A 165 -9.44 23.20 -7.40
C LYS A 165 -9.35 22.43 -6.07
N SER A 166 -10.44 21.90 -5.51
CA SER A 166 -10.49 21.38 -4.13
C SER A 166 -11.12 19.99 -4.02
N LEU A 167 -10.72 19.08 -4.91
CA LEU A 167 -10.94 17.66 -4.66
C LEU A 167 -9.73 17.13 -3.89
N ASP A 168 -9.47 17.62 -2.68
CA ASP A 168 -8.49 16.96 -1.81
C ASP A 168 -9.09 15.61 -1.40
N THR A 169 -8.78 14.59 -2.19
CA THR A 169 -9.32 13.24 -2.01
C THR A 169 -8.22 12.35 -1.50
N GLU A 170 -8.36 11.95 -0.26
CA GLU A 170 -7.60 10.84 0.25
C GLU A 170 -8.32 9.54 -0.10
N ILE A 171 -7.59 8.45 -0.10
CA ILE A 171 -8.15 7.12 -0.25
C ILE A 171 -7.94 6.41 1.09
N LEU A 172 -9.04 6.06 1.75
CA LEU A 172 -9.01 5.10 2.83
C LEU A 172 -8.62 3.74 2.24
N THR A 173 -7.53 3.22 2.76
CA THR A 173 -7.00 1.92 2.41
C THR A 173 -7.13 0.98 3.60
N ALA A 174 -7.46 -0.27 3.32
CA ALA A 174 -7.34 -1.34 4.31
C ALA A 174 -6.61 -2.52 3.71
N ALA A 175 -5.72 -3.13 4.48
CA ALA A 175 -4.90 -4.25 4.07
C ALA A 175 -4.83 -5.31 5.16
N PHE A 176 -4.72 -6.57 4.74
CA PHE A 176 -4.40 -7.67 5.64
C PHE A 176 -2.92 -8.03 5.50
N ALA A 177 -2.19 -8.05 6.62
CA ALA A 177 -0.81 -8.47 6.70
C ALA A 177 -0.70 -9.78 7.48
N ARG A 178 0.08 -10.73 6.98
CA ARG A 178 0.33 -12.01 7.66
C ARG A 178 1.42 -11.82 8.70
N ASN A 179 1.19 -12.27 9.92
CA ASN A 179 2.21 -12.31 10.98
C ASN A 179 3.10 -13.54 10.82
N ASN A 180 3.85 -13.61 9.72
CA ASN A 180 4.74 -14.72 9.38
C ASN A 180 6.12 -14.19 8.93
N SER A 181 7.14 -15.03 9.05
CA SER A 181 8.48 -14.79 8.50
C SER A 181 8.53 -14.63 6.97
N ARG A 182 7.49 -15.09 6.26
CA ARG A 182 7.36 -15.03 4.80
C ARG A 182 5.99 -14.47 4.43
N ASP A 183 5.91 -13.78 3.30
CA ASP A 183 4.66 -13.21 2.78
C ASP A 183 3.95 -12.27 3.78
N TYR A 184 4.73 -11.55 4.58
CA TYR A 184 4.26 -10.55 5.55
C TYR A 184 3.87 -9.20 4.90
N GLY A 185 3.98 -9.10 3.57
CA GLY A 185 3.57 -7.90 2.85
C GLY A 185 2.09 -7.62 3.06
N ALA A 186 1.76 -6.36 3.33
CA ALA A 186 0.37 -5.92 3.45
C ALA A 186 -0.37 -6.10 2.12
N LYS A 187 -1.52 -6.76 2.15
CA LYS A 187 -2.33 -7.04 0.96
C LYS A 187 -3.59 -6.21 0.98
N LEU A 188 -3.63 -5.24 0.08
CA LEU A 188 -4.68 -4.25 -0.02
C LEU A 188 -6.01 -4.89 -0.42
N VAL A 189 -7.05 -4.66 0.38
CA VAL A 189 -8.40 -5.22 0.17
C VAL A 189 -9.50 -4.16 0.10
N LEU A 190 -9.24 -2.95 0.59
CA LEU A 190 -10.16 -1.83 0.48
C LEU A 190 -9.44 -0.64 -0.15
N LEU A 191 -10.11 -0.05 -1.14
CA LEU A 191 -9.84 1.25 -1.71
C LEU A 191 -11.15 2.01 -1.67
N LEU A 192 -11.24 3.02 -0.80
CA LEU A 192 -12.43 3.85 -0.64
C LEU A 192 -12.01 5.32 -0.67
N PRO A 193 -12.40 6.10 -1.67
CA PRO A 193 -12.21 7.54 -1.63
C PRO A 193 -12.91 8.14 -0.40
N THR A 194 -12.21 8.98 0.36
CA THR A 194 -12.75 9.61 1.56
C THR A 194 -12.43 11.10 1.62
N CYS A 195 -13.29 11.85 2.32
CA CYS A 195 -13.07 13.27 2.66
C CYS A 195 -12.82 13.47 4.17
N LYS A 196 -12.54 12.39 4.90
CA LYS A 196 -12.34 12.37 6.36
C LYS A 196 -13.52 12.78 7.24
N GLN A 197 -14.62 13.31 6.68
CA GLN A 197 -15.79 13.79 7.43
C GLN A 197 -16.65 12.70 8.10
N GLY A 198 -16.35 11.42 7.87
CA GLY A 198 -17.08 10.31 8.48
C GLY A 198 -17.02 10.31 10.02
N THR A 199 -18.05 9.74 10.62
CA THR A 199 -18.21 9.60 12.07
C THR A 199 -17.40 8.43 12.65
N LEU A 200 -17.41 8.28 13.98
CA LEU A 200 -16.83 7.08 14.61
C LEU A 200 -17.65 5.83 14.26
N GLU A 201 -18.98 5.97 14.13
CA GLU A 201 -19.88 4.88 13.77
C GLU A 201 -19.60 4.38 12.35
N ASP A 202 -19.31 5.30 11.42
CA ASP A 202 -18.89 4.95 10.06
C ASP A 202 -17.58 4.15 10.07
N ALA A 203 -16.60 4.59 10.87
CA ALA A 203 -15.32 3.90 11.00
C ALA A 203 -15.46 2.50 11.62
N ALA A 204 -16.30 2.35 12.66
CA ALA A 204 -16.61 1.07 13.27
C ALA A 204 -17.34 0.15 12.28
N LEU A 205 -18.31 0.67 11.52
CA LEU A 205 -19.01 -0.09 10.49
C LEU A 205 -18.06 -0.60 9.39
N ILE A 206 -17.11 0.23 8.95
CA ILE A 206 -16.09 -0.18 7.98
C ILE A 206 -15.21 -1.31 8.53
N LEU A 207 -14.74 -1.18 9.77
CA LEU A 207 -13.96 -2.22 10.45
C LEU A 207 -14.74 -3.54 10.55
N GLU A 208 -16.01 -3.47 10.94
CA GLU A 208 -16.86 -4.65 11.04
C GLU A 208 -17.10 -5.31 9.67
N LYS A 209 -17.35 -4.53 8.61
CA LYS A 209 -17.46 -5.06 7.24
C LYS A 209 -16.18 -5.78 6.80
N LEU A 210 -15.01 -5.24 7.12
CA LEU A 210 -13.72 -5.88 6.81
C LEU A 210 -13.54 -7.21 7.57
N ARG A 211 -13.87 -7.24 8.87
CA ARG A 211 -13.84 -8.47 9.69
C ARG A 211 -14.79 -9.52 9.14
N GLN A 212 -16.01 -9.13 8.76
CA GLN A 212 -16.99 -10.03 8.18
C GLN A 212 -16.55 -10.54 6.80
N ALA A 213 -16.02 -9.67 5.94
CA ALA A 213 -15.49 -10.08 4.63
C ALA A 213 -14.38 -11.13 4.78
N TRP A 214 -13.47 -10.94 5.73
CA TRP A 214 -12.41 -11.91 6.03
C TRP A 214 -12.94 -13.26 6.48
N ARG A 215 -13.95 -13.26 7.37
CA ARG A 215 -14.61 -14.50 7.85
C ARG A 215 -15.39 -15.22 6.75
N MET A 216 -16.09 -14.47 5.90
CA MET A 216 -16.97 -15.01 4.87
C MET A 216 -16.19 -15.51 3.64
N SER A 217 -15.03 -14.92 3.34
CA SER A 217 -14.26 -15.29 2.16
C SER A 217 -13.67 -16.70 2.30
N PRO A 218 -13.78 -17.56 1.26
CA PRO A 218 -13.09 -18.85 1.25
C PRO A 218 -11.56 -18.70 1.23
N TYR A 219 -11.06 -17.52 0.83
CA TYR A 219 -9.65 -17.15 0.83
C TYR A 219 -9.28 -16.24 2.01
N GLY A 220 -10.11 -16.20 3.06
CA GLY A 220 -9.89 -15.41 4.26
C GLY A 220 -9.52 -16.30 5.45
N GLU A 221 -10.30 -16.19 6.53
CA GLU A 221 -9.98 -16.78 7.84
C GLU A 221 -9.75 -18.30 7.79
N ALA A 222 -10.60 -19.03 7.07
CA ALA A 222 -10.51 -20.49 6.98
C ALA A 222 -9.20 -20.98 6.32
N MET A 223 -8.60 -20.17 5.44
CA MET A 223 -7.40 -20.55 4.68
C MET A 223 -6.12 -19.94 5.25
N HIS A 224 -6.19 -18.69 5.73
CA HIS A 224 -5.02 -17.91 6.11
C HIS A 224 -4.93 -17.62 7.61
N GLY A 225 -5.96 -17.96 8.37
CA GLY A 225 -6.01 -17.77 9.82
C GLY A 225 -6.78 -16.51 10.23
N ARG A 226 -7.06 -16.45 11.52
CA ARG A 226 -7.86 -15.39 12.16
C ARG A 226 -7.10 -14.08 12.31
N ILE A 227 -7.87 -13.00 12.42
CA ILE A 227 -7.33 -11.68 12.75
C ILE A 227 -6.93 -11.68 14.22
N TRP A 228 -5.69 -11.26 14.52
CA TRP A 228 -5.18 -11.08 15.88
C TRP A 228 -5.08 -9.60 16.26
N SER A 229 -4.83 -8.72 15.30
CA SER A 229 -4.61 -7.29 15.56
C SER A 229 -5.36 -6.41 14.56
N LEU A 230 -5.94 -5.31 15.06
CA LEU A 230 -6.52 -4.23 14.27
C LEU A 230 -5.62 -3.00 14.41
N ALA A 231 -5.02 -2.56 13.30
CA ALA A 231 -3.98 -1.53 13.27
C ALA A 231 -4.42 -0.23 12.58
N SER A 232 -4.00 0.92 13.10
CA SER A 232 -4.24 2.25 12.53
C SER A 232 -3.20 3.29 12.98
N ASP A 233 -3.06 4.38 12.23
CA ASP A 233 -2.30 5.60 12.60
C ASP A 233 -2.84 6.33 13.86
N GLY A 234 -4.05 5.96 14.32
CA GLY A 234 -4.72 6.56 15.45
C GLY A 234 -5.40 7.90 15.17
N ASP A 235 -5.93 8.11 13.97
CA ASP A 235 -6.86 9.20 13.66
C ASP A 235 -7.98 9.31 14.73
N PRO A 236 -8.46 10.53 15.08
CA PRO A 236 -9.47 10.74 16.11
C PRO A 236 -10.73 9.88 16.01
N LYS A 237 -11.20 9.51 14.81
CA LYS A 237 -12.40 8.64 14.67
C LYS A 237 -12.05 7.15 14.70
N ARG A 238 -10.86 6.77 14.24
CA ARG A 238 -10.39 5.37 14.24
C ARG A 238 -10.09 4.86 15.64
N ARG A 239 -9.50 5.70 16.51
CA ARG A 239 -9.21 5.32 17.90
C ARG A 239 -10.42 4.80 18.69
N PRO A 240 -11.55 5.53 18.78
CA PRO A 240 -12.74 5.02 19.47
C PRO A 240 -13.38 3.84 18.74
N ALA A 241 -13.36 3.79 17.41
CA ALA A 241 -13.87 2.65 16.65
C ALA A 241 -13.07 1.36 16.97
N LEU A 242 -11.73 1.43 16.97
CA LEU A 242 -10.86 0.33 17.39
C LEU A 242 -11.11 -0.07 18.84
N TYR A 243 -11.29 0.91 19.75
CA TYR A 243 -11.63 0.63 21.14
C TYR A 243 -12.95 -0.17 21.26
N GLN A 244 -13.99 0.23 20.52
CA GLN A 244 -15.27 -0.49 20.49
C GLN A 244 -15.12 -1.94 20.02
N HIS A 245 -14.18 -2.23 19.11
CA HIS A 245 -13.95 -3.58 18.59
C HIS A 245 -12.98 -4.42 19.42
N CYS A 246 -12.00 -3.79 20.09
CA CYS A 246 -10.89 -4.47 20.76
C CYS A 246 -10.95 -4.40 22.30
N MET A 247 -11.98 -3.77 22.89
CA MET A 247 -12.17 -3.69 24.35
C MET A 247 -13.56 -4.23 24.74
N VAL A 248 -13.90 -5.40 24.19
CA VAL A 248 -15.22 -6.01 24.34
C VAL A 248 -15.27 -6.98 25.51
N ARG A 249 -14.19 -7.74 25.75
CA ARG A 249 -14.12 -8.71 26.84
C ARG A 249 -12.76 -8.76 27.48
N GLU A 250 -12.74 -9.04 28.78
CA GLU A 250 -11.51 -9.31 29.51
C GLU A 250 -11.12 -10.79 29.37
N ILE A 251 -9.84 -11.07 29.17
CA ILE A 251 -9.28 -12.42 29.15
C ILE A 251 -9.45 -13.06 30.54
N GLN A 252 -10.02 -14.26 30.57
CA GLN A 252 -10.30 -15.00 31.80
C GLN A 252 -9.32 -16.16 32.00
N PRO A 253 -9.11 -16.66 33.24
CA PRO A 253 -8.26 -17.82 33.51
C PRO A 253 -8.58 -19.09 32.70
N ALA A 254 -9.82 -19.23 32.22
CA ALA A 254 -10.24 -20.33 31.36
C ALA A 254 -9.78 -20.18 29.89
N ASP A 255 -9.41 -18.97 29.45
CA ASP A 255 -8.93 -18.72 28.10
C ASP A 255 -7.49 -19.22 27.94
N SER A 256 -7.18 -19.87 26.81
CA SER A 256 -5.85 -20.45 26.56
C SER A 256 -4.70 -19.44 26.56
N ILE A 257 -4.99 -18.16 26.28
CA ILE A 257 -4.00 -17.08 26.27
C ILE A 257 -3.69 -16.55 27.69
N TYR A 258 -4.54 -16.81 28.67
CA TYR A 258 -4.38 -16.28 30.03
C TYR A 258 -3.09 -16.77 30.69
N GLN A 259 -2.69 -18.02 30.44
CA GLN A 259 -1.43 -18.55 30.95
C GLN A 259 -0.19 -17.74 30.52
N HIS A 260 -0.30 -16.99 29.42
CA HIS A 260 0.79 -16.17 28.87
C HIS A 260 0.68 -14.70 29.29
N ALA A 261 -0.54 -14.14 29.34
CA ALA A 261 -0.76 -12.71 29.55
C ALA A 261 -1.31 -12.36 30.94
N GLY A 262 -2.07 -13.27 31.57
CA GLY A 262 -2.88 -12.99 32.77
C GLY A 262 -2.08 -12.63 34.02
N PHE A 263 -0.80 -13.01 34.08
CA PHE A 263 0.10 -12.71 35.20
C PHE A 263 0.97 -11.46 34.98
N LEU A 264 0.85 -10.79 33.83
CA LEU A 264 1.63 -9.59 33.51
C LEU A 264 1.01 -8.37 34.18
N ILE A 265 1.65 -7.89 35.26
CA ILE A 265 1.19 -6.72 36.01
C ILE A 265 1.13 -5.49 35.11
N GLY A 266 -0.02 -4.82 35.08
CA GLY A 266 -0.24 -3.61 34.28
C GLY A 266 -0.55 -3.88 32.81
N MET A 267 -0.54 -5.14 32.37
CA MET A 267 -0.99 -5.50 31.03
C MET A 267 -2.51 -5.33 30.93
N ASN A 268 -2.98 -4.68 29.88
CA ASN A 268 -4.41 -4.64 29.59
C ASN A 268 -4.88 -6.02 29.12
N LEU A 269 -5.80 -6.64 29.86
CA LEU A 269 -6.39 -7.93 29.52
C LEU A 269 -7.68 -7.81 28.70
N TRP A 270 -8.12 -6.60 28.36
CA TRP A 270 -9.26 -6.39 27.48
C TRP A 270 -8.89 -6.61 26.01
N THR A 271 -9.74 -7.36 25.32
CA THR A 271 -9.58 -7.75 23.91
C THR A 271 -10.91 -7.69 23.18
N GLY A 272 -10.87 -7.85 21.87
CA GLY A 272 -12.05 -8.05 21.03
C GLY A 272 -12.75 -9.38 21.31
N SER A 273 -13.90 -9.57 20.67
CA SER A 273 -14.72 -10.77 20.88
C SER A 273 -13.96 -12.07 20.60
N ASN A 274 -13.00 -12.05 19.66
CA ASN A 274 -12.17 -13.19 19.30
C ASN A 274 -10.69 -12.97 19.67
N PHE A 275 -10.44 -12.26 20.77
CA PHE A 275 -9.11 -11.90 21.27
C PHE A 275 -8.33 -10.92 20.39
N GLU A 276 -9.01 -10.18 19.50
CA GLU A 276 -8.33 -9.17 18.69
C GLU A 276 -7.79 -8.04 19.57
N THR A 277 -6.55 -7.61 19.32
CA THR A 277 -5.95 -6.47 20.01
C THR A 277 -6.02 -5.21 19.15
N GLN A 278 -5.98 -4.05 19.80
CA GLN A 278 -5.80 -2.78 19.12
C GLN A 278 -4.30 -2.47 19.01
N ASP A 279 -3.87 -2.12 17.80
CA ASP A 279 -2.53 -1.61 17.51
C ASP A 279 -2.65 -0.18 16.96
N LEU A 280 -2.03 0.76 17.64
CA LEU A 280 -1.92 2.14 17.18
C LEU A 280 -0.45 2.39 16.88
N ASP A 281 -0.14 2.90 15.69
CA ASP A 281 1.26 3.14 15.32
C ASP A 281 1.93 4.04 16.37
N TRP A 282 2.82 3.42 17.14
CA TRP A 282 3.54 4.05 18.23
C TRP A 282 4.36 5.25 17.76
N LYS A 283 4.77 5.29 16.49
CA LYS A 283 5.45 6.44 15.90
C LYS A 283 4.55 7.67 15.92
N HIS A 284 3.24 7.52 15.72
CA HIS A 284 2.30 8.64 15.84
C HIS A 284 2.14 9.09 17.30
N CYS A 285 2.17 8.17 18.26
CA CYS A 285 2.18 8.52 19.68
C CYS A 285 3.43 9.33 20.06
N LEU A 286 4.61 8.92 19.59
CA LEU A 286 5.84 9.68 19.79
C LEU A 286 5.82 11.03 19.08
N LYS A 287 5.38 11.11 17.82
CA LYS A 287 5.23 12.38 17.11
C LYS A 287 4.32 13.35 17.88
N ARG A 288 3.22 12.87 18.46
CA ARG A 288 2.33 13.69 19.31
C ARG A 288 3.02 14.13 20.59
N LEU A 289 3.76 13.23 21.25
CA LEU A 289 4.54 13.54 22.45
C LEU A 289 5.59 14.62 22.16
N CYS A 290 6.39 14.44 21.10
CA CYS A 290 7.39 15.41 20.68
C CYS A 290 6.76 16.74 20.32
N LYS A 291 5.63 16.74 19.60
CA LYS A 291 4.89 17.95 19.27
C LYS A 291 4.47 18.68 20.54
N LEU A 292 3.93 17.97 21.53
CA LEU A 292 3.49 18.53 22.80
C LEU A 292 4.68 19.09 23.62
N LEU A 293 5.81 18.38 23.68
CA LEU A 293 7.04 18.87 24.31
C LEU A 293 7.61 20.13 23.65
N CYS A 294 7.38 20.32 22.35
CA CYS A 294 7.78 21.51 21.61
C CYS A 294 6.79 22.68 21.74
N THR A 295 5.65 22.49 22.40
CA THR A 295 4.73 23.59 22.72
C THR A 295 5.18 24.36 23.96
N TRP A 296 4.59 25.55 24.17
CA TRP A 296 4.77 26.30 25.41
C TRP A 296 4.09 25.58 26.58
N GLU A 297 3.00 24.85 26.29
CA GLU A 297 2.15 24.13 27.23
C GLU A 297 2.78 22.85 27.80
N GLY A 298 3.77 22.26 27.12
CA GLY A 298 4.53 21.11 27.62
C GLY A 298 3.67 19.95 28.17
N ILE A 299 4.21 19.25 29.16
CA ILE A 299 3.62 18.06 29.80
C ILE A 299 3.85 18.13 31.31
N LEU A 300 2.82 17.82 32.10
CA LEU A 300 2.96 17.65 33.55
C LEU A 300 3.32 16.19 33.88
N VAL A 301 4.51 15.96 34.44
CA VAL A 301 4.98 14.65 34.87
C VAL A 301 5.31 14.71 36.36
N ASN A 302 4.55 13.99 37.20
CA ASN A 302 4.74 13.95 38.65
C ASN A 302 4.85 15.34 39.32
N GLY A 303 4.05 16.32 38.84
CA GLY A 303 4.08 17.69 39.34
C GLY A 303 5.18 18.57 38.74
N THR A 304 6.09 18.02 37.93
CA THR A 304 7.08 18.79 37.17
C THR A 304 6.56 19.11 35.78
N TYR A 305 6.65 20.38 35.41
CA TYR A 305 6.24 20.85 34.10
C TYR A 305 7.40 20.74 33.09
N VAL A 306 7.30 19.77 32.18
CA VAL A 306 8.27 19.51 31.13
C VAL A 306 7.82 20.22 29.86
N ASN A 307 8.43 21.36 29.56
CA ASN A 307 8.16 22.14 28.37
C ASN A 307 9.44 22.34 27.55
N LYS A 308 9.28 23.02 26.42
CA LYS A 308 10.38 23.36 25.51
C LYS A 308 11.56 24.06 26.18
N THR A 309 11.29 25.00 27.09
CA THR A 309 12.35 25.74 27.80
C THR A 309 13.15 24.83 28.70
N LEU A 310 12.47 24.00 29.51
CA LEU A 310 13.14 23.03 30.35
C LEU A 310 13.95 22.03 29.51
N LEU A 311 13.37 21.55 28.41
CA LEU A 311 14.05 20.62 27.50
C LEU A 311 15.31 21.23 26.90
N ALA A 312 15.26 22.50 26.47
CA ALA A 312 16.42 23.21 25.95
C ALA A 312 17.56 23.27 26.98
N THR A 313 17.26 23.67 28.21
CA THR A 313 18.25 23.73 29.30
C THR A 313 18.88 22.38 29.58
N TRP A 314 18.12 21.29 29.54
CA TRP A 314 18.67 19.95 29.74
C TRP A 314 19.52 19.47 28.55
N LEU A 315 19.10 19.77 27.33
CA LEU A 315 19.83 19.41 26.11
C LEU A 315 21.16 20.17 26.02
N GLU A 316 21.21 21.45 26.39
CA GLU A 316 22.45 22.25 26.47
C GLU A 316 23.48 21.66 27.44
N HIS A 317 23.03 20.98 28.50
CA HIS A 317 23.92 20.29 29.43
C HIS A 317 24.42 18.92 28.93
N SER A 318 23.87 18.40 27.83
CA SER A 318 24.31 17.14 27.24
C SER A 318 25.64 17.32 26.51
N THR A 319 26.71 16.74 27.04
CA THR A 319 28.07 16.84 26.47
C THR A 319 28.31 15.94 25.26
N ASP A 320 27.44 14.96 25.04
CA ASP A 320 27.62 13.93 24.01
C ASP A 320 27.15 14.36 22.61
N VAL A 321 26.53 15.53 22.50
CA VAL A 321 25.98 16.06 21.24
C VAL A 321 26.50 17.46 21.03
N ASP A 322 27.13 17.69 19.87
CA ASP A 322 27.53 19.04 19.46
C ASP A 322 26.33 19.77 18.83
N TRP A 323 25.72 20.67 19.60
CA TRP A 323 24.59 21.48 19.16
C TRP A 323 24.97 22.64 18.24
N SER A 324 26.24 22.76 17.84
CA SER A 324 26.70 23.83 16.94
C SER A 324 26.34 23.57 15.47
N GLU A 325 26.24 22.32 15.03
CA GLU A 325 25.93 21.95 13.64
C GLU A 325 24.41 21.97 13.35
N GLU A 326 23.59 21.51 14.28
CA GLU A 326 22.12 21.64 14.24
C GLU A 326 21.65 22.46 15.45
N PRO A 327 21.25 23.73 15.24
CA PRO A 327 20.78 24.57 16.33
C PRO A 327 19.67 23.86 17.09
N LEU A 328 19.87 23.71 18.41
CA LEU A 328 18.84 23.28 19.36
C LEU A 328 17.50 23.99 19.13
N TYR A 329 17.56 25.25 18.68
CA TYR A 329 16.39 25.99 18.22
C TYR A 329 15.59 25.27 17.13
N HIS A 330 16.21 24.75 16.06
CA HIS A 330 15.49 24.08 14.97
C HIS A 330 14.87 22.75 15.41
N LEU A 331 15.56 22.00 16.27
CA LEU A 331 15.01 20.77 16.86
C LEU A 331 13.71 21.05 17.62
N LEU A 332 13.69 22.12 18.41
CA LEU A 332 12.56 22.50 19.26
C LEU A 332 11.53 23.40 18.55
N ASN A 333 11.85 23.90 17.36
CA ASN A 333 10.99 24.71 16.50
C ASN A 333 10.89 24.05 15.11
N PRO A 334 10.41 22.80 15.00
CA PRO A 334 10.25 22.19 13.70
C PRO A 334 9.29 23.05 12.87
N LEU A 335 9.73 23.45 11.68
CA LEU A 335 8.88 24.17 10.75
C LEU A 335 7.64 23.32 10.50
N SER A 336 6.45 23.87 10.73
CA SER A 336 5.23 23.22 10.30
C SER A 336 5.34 22.98 8.80
N THR A 337 5.30 21.72 8.37
CA THR A 337 5.47 21.29 6.98
C THR A 337 4.50 21.94 5.99
N GLY A 338 3.50 22.70 6.44
CA GLY A 338 2.61 23.51 5.59
C GLY A 338 2.99 24.99 5.42
N ALA A 339 4.08 25.48 6.01
CA ALA A 339 4.46 26.90 5.95
C ALA A 339 5.52 27.24 4.87
N GLN A 340 6.01 26.25 4.12
CA GLN A 340 7.01 26.46 3.07
C GLN A 340 6.45 26.87 1.70
N GLU A 341 5.13 26.94 1.50
CA GLU A 341 4.54 27.28 0.19
C GLU A 341 4.11 28.75 0.00
N VAL A 342 4.36 29.66 0.95
CA VAL A 342 3.92 31.08 0.82
C VAL A 342 5.09 32.06 0.64
N ALA A 343 6.31 31.57 0.44
CA ALA A 343 7.46 32.43 0.16
C ALA A 343 8.32 31.87 -0.98
N ALA A 344 7.77 31.88 -2.19
CA ALA A 344 8.53 31.86 -3.45
C ALA A 344 7.75 32.60 -4.53
#